data_AF-A0A1I5HBU5-F1
#
_entry.id   AF-A0A1I5HBU5-F1
#
_cell.length_a   1.000
_cell.length_b   1.000
_cell.length_c   1.000
_cell.angle_alpha   90.00
_cell.angle_beta   90.00
_cell.angle_gamma   90.00
#
_symmetry.space_group_name_H-M   'P 1'
#
loop_
_entity.id
_entity.type
_entity.pdbx_description
1 polymer ?
#
loop_
_entity_poly.entity_id
_entity_poly.type
_entity_poly.pdbx_seq_one_letter_code
_entity_poly.pdbx_strand_id
1 'polypeptide(L)'
;MSIRKHIIKWMAMTALPFYFFIFLLLSCTTDSYDKGQGKYSLMQAELVDLSINSEKEATAFTLDDGNRFTLTPYATAKWIETADTTYRAVLYYNQVSETTAEPVSLGAVPTLRAVKHWQLGQQPEDPIGIESAWLSKNRKYLNLGLLLKTGQADDNDGTQKVALAQDTIRHNDDQTCTAVFRLLHDQCGVPQYYTSRRFISILLPDTVKLDTIRLTIPTYDGQLERIFLP
;
A
#
# COMPACT_ATOMS: atom_id res chain seq x y z
N MET A 1 62.22 63.47 56.32
CA MET A 1 63.44 62.86 56.85
C MET A 1 63.77 61.60 56.05
N SER A 2 64.93 61.60 55.40
CA SER A 2 65.71 60.45 54.92
C SER A 2 65.11 59.43 53.93
N ILE A 3 65.40 59.67 52.64
CA ILE A 3 66.17 58.83 51.69
C ILE A 3 66.24 57.31 51.95
N ARG A 4 65.92 56.52 50.91
CA ARG A 4 66.68 55.40 50.29
C ARG A 4 65.72 54.67 49.32
N LYS A 5 66.03 54.20 48.11
CA LYS A 5 67.21 54.08 47.23
C LYS A 5 66.66 53.81 45.82
N HIS A 6 67.31 54.34 44.78
CA HIS A 6 67.13 53.92 43.40
C HIS A 6 67.72 52.52 43.15
N ILE A 7 67.02 51.66 42.40
CA ILE A 7 67.63 50.70 41.47
C ILE A 7 66.73 50.60 40.22
N ILE A 8 67.29 51.02 39.09
CA ILE A 8 66.78 50.77 37.74
C ILE A 8 67.22 49.36 37.34
N LYS A 9 66.29 48.54 36.82
CA LYS A 9 66.63 47.37 35.99
C LYS A 9 65.74 47.33 34.75
N TRP A 10 66.41 47.23 33.63
CA TRP A 10 65.87 47.11 32.27
C TRP A 10 65.32 45.71 31.97
N MET A 11 64.32 45.70 31.09
CA MET A 11 63.87 44.66 30.13
C MET A 11 64.13 43.19 30.47
N ALA A 12 63.03 42.45 30.65
CA ALA A 12 62.91 41.09 30.13
C ALA A 12 61.50 40.88 29.60
N MET A 13 61.45 40.60 28.30
CA MET A 13 60.30 40.22 27.50
C MET A 13 59.62 39.00 28.12
N THR A 14 58.41 39.17 28.66
CA THR A 14 57.57 38.04 29.07
C THR A 14 56.38 37.98 28.13
N ALA A 15 56.49 37.10 27.13
CA ALA A 15 55.35 36.64 26.35
C ALA A 15 54.29 36.07 27.31
N LEU A 16 53.08 36.62 27.27
CA LEU A 16 51.91 35.97 27.86
C LEU A 16 50.91 35.63 26.76
N PRO A 17 50.31 34.44 26.82
CA PRO A 17 49.83 33.73 25.64
C PRO A 17 48.45 34.24 25.22
N PHE A 18 48.28 34.39 23.92
CA PHE A 18 46.99 34.49 23.26
C PHE A 18 46.18 33.24 23.65
N TYR A 19 45.19 33.40 24.54
CA TYR A 19 44.23 32.34 24.85
C TYR A 19 43.40 32.10 23.59
N PHE A 20 43.91 31.22 22.72
CA PHE A 20 43.16 30.66 21.61
C PHE A 20 42.17 29.68 22.23
N PHE A 21 40.99 30.19 22.60
CA PHE A 21 39.88 29.38 23.04
C PHE A 21 39.36 28.63 21.81
N ILE A 22 39.94 27.46 21.52
CA ILE A 22 39.42 26.52 20.54
C ILE A 22 38.08 26.04 21.10
N PHE A 23 36.99 26.64 20.62
CA PHE A 23 35.69 26.00 20.69
C PHE A 23 35.78 24.73 19.84
N LEU A 24 36.05 23.59 20.48
CA LEU A 24 35.76 22.29 19.91
C LEU A 24 34.24 22.19 19.79
N LEU A 25 33.71 22.64 18.65
CA LEU A 25 32.38 22.26 18.20
C LEU A 25 32.43 20.76 17.94
N LEU A 26 32.14 19.97 18.98
CA LEU A 26 31.72 18.58 18.82
C LEU A 26 30.37 18.61 18.11
N SER A 27 30.40 18.77 16.78
CA SER A 27 29.30 18.37 15.95
C SER A 27 29.27 16.84 16.03
N CYS A 28 28.39 16.32 16.89
CA CYS A 28 27.87 14.98 16.69
C CYS A 28 27.10 15.02 15.37
N THR A 29 27.79 14.81 14.24
CA THR A 29 27.12 14.41 13.02
C THR A 29 26.62 12.99 13.27
N THR A 30 25.38 12.86 13.73
CA THR A 30 24.67 11.60 13.51
C THR A 30 24.35 11.56 12.04
N ASP A 31 25.29 11.06 11.24
CA ASP A 31 25.07 10.75 9.83
C ASP A 31 24.09 9.57 9.75
N SER A 32 22.81 9.86 9.98
CA SER A 32 21.70 8.95 9.68
C SER A 32 21.65 8.60 8.18
N TYR A 33 22.39 9.35 7.36
CA TYR A 33 22.46 9.21 5.92
C TYR A 33 23.44 8.12 5.45
N ASP A 34 24.42 7.72 6.27
CA ASP A 34 25.53 6.89 5.79
C ASP A 34 25.32 5.37 5.96
N LYS A 35 24.21 4.94 6.58
CA LYS A 35 23.94 3.51 6.77
C LYS A 35 22.81 2.94 5.91
N GLY A 36 21.94 3.78 5.33
CA GLY A 36 20.80 3.26 4.57
C GLY A 36 19.94 2.23 5.34
N GLN A 37 20.03 2.19 6.67
CA GLN A 37 19.43 1.16 7.55
C GLN A 37 18.38 1.79 8.49
N GLY A 38 17.48 2.58 7.94
CA GLY A 38 16.30 3.05 8.66
C GLY A 38 15.27 1.92 8.79
N LYS A 39 14.32 2.07 9.73
CA LYS A 39 13.19 1.13 9.92
C LYS A 39 12.42 0.78 8.63
N TYR A 40 12.45 1.69 7.65
CA TYR A 40 11.74 1.56 6.38
C TYR A 40 12.63 1.15 5.21
N SER A 41 13.94 1.01 5.41
CA SER A 41 14.88 0.74 4.32
C SER A 41 14.69 -0.63 3.66
N LEU A 42 14.08 -1.57 4.39
CA LEU A 42 13.78 -2.93 3.90
C LEU A 42 12.26 -3.20 3.82
N MET A 43 11.46 -2.14 3.91
CA MET A 43 10.00 -2.28 3.92
C MET A 43 9.50 -2.67 2.53
N GLN A 44 8.74 -3.75 2.50
CA GLN A 44 8.02 -4.24 1.33
C GLN A 44 6.55 -3.87 1.43
N ALA A 45 5.87 -3.75 0.30
CA ALA A 45 4.44 -3.47 0.22
C ALA A 45 3.80 -4.42 -0.79
N GLU A 46 2.93 -5.31 -0.31
CA GLU A 46 2.36 -6.38 -1.13
C GLU A 46 0.87 -6.53 -0.91
N LEU A 47 0.17 -7.01 -1.95
CA LEU A 47 -1.19 -7.54 -1.81
C LEU A 47 -1.10 -9.00 -1.38
N VAL A 48 -1.75 -9.34 -0.25
CA VAL A 48 -1.55 -10.62 0.43
C VAL A 48 -2.86 -11.25 0.87
N ASP A 49 -2.85 -12.58 0.99
CA ASP A 49 -3.88 -13.32 1.72
C ASP A 49 -3.48 -13.41 3.20
N LEU A 50 -4.17 -12.64 4.04
CA LEU A 50 -3.91 -12.49 5.48
C LEU A 50 -4.70 -13.53 6.28
N SER A 51 -4.00 -14.42 7.01
CA SER A 51 -4.61 -15.45 7.86
C SER A 51 -4.97 -14.90 9.24
N ILE A 52 -6.24 -15.04 9.62
CA ILE A 52 -6.78 -14.55 10.89
C ILE A 52 -7.07 -15.72 11.82
N ASN A 53 -6.64 -15.61 13.08
CA ASN A 53 -6.90 -16.62 14.12
C ASN A 53 -8.29 -16.45 14.78
N SER A 54 -8.57 -17.30 15.76
CA SER A 54 -9.79 -17.28 16.57
C SER A 54 -9.97 -15.99 17.38
N GLU A 55 -8.89 -15.25 17.63
CA GLU A 55 -8.87 -14.01 18.41
C GLU A 55 -8.94 -12.74 17.53
N LYS A 56 -9.20 -12.91 16.22
CA LYS A 56 -9.24 -11.82 15.21
C LYS A 56 -7.90 -11.10 15.02
N GLU A 57 -6.82 -11.82 15.21
CA GLU A 57 -5.47 -11.35 14.95
C GLU A 57 -4.94 -11.92 13.64
N ALA A 58 -4.26 -11.08 12.87
CA ALA A 58 -3.48 -11.50 11.72
C ALA A 58 -2.21 -12.19 12.20
N THR A 59 -2.10 -13.49 11.90
CA THR A 59 -0.99 -14.35 12.37
C THR A 59 0.05 -14.64 11.30
N ALA A 60 -0.36 -14.59 10.05
CA ALA A 60 0.49 -14.90 8.91
C ALA A 60 -0.11 -14.29 7.64
N PHE A 61 0.69 -14.23 6.58
CA PHE A 61 0.21 -13.89 5.25
C PHE A 61 0.84 -14.78 4.19
N THR A 62 0.15 -14.91 3.07
CA THR A 62 0.64 -15.59 1.87
C THR A 62 0.68 -14.60 0.72
N LEU A 63 1.85 -14.49 0.08
CA LEU A 63 2.05 -13.70 -1.12
C LEU A 63 1.37 -14.34 -2.33
N ASP A 64 1.20 -13.55 -3.39
CA ASP A 64 0.59 -14.02 -4.64
C ASP A 64 1.40 -15.13 -5.34
N ASP A 65 2.69 -15.31 -5.03
CA ASP A 65 3.51 -16.44 -5.50
C ASP A 65 3.41 -17.70 -4.62
N GLY A 66 2.66 -17.64 -3.52
CA GLY A 66 2.47 -18.75 -2.59
C GLY A 66 3.45 -18.77 -1.41
N ASN A 67 4.45 -17.88 -1.37
CA ASN A 67 5.33 -17.77 -0.21
C ASN A 67 4.55 -17.31 1.02
N ARG A 68 4.79 -17.96 2.16
CA ARG A 68 4.07 -17.71 3.41
C ARG A 68 5.01 -17.24 4.50
N PHE A 69 4.58 -16.21 5.22
CA PHE A 69 5.31 -15.64 6.35
C PHE A 69 4.42 -15.62 7.59
N THR A 70 5.00 -15.98 8.73
CA THR A 70 4.39 -15.73 10.04
C THR A 70 4.65 -14.28 10.44
N LEU A 71 3.63 -13.61 10.96
CA LEU A 71 3.77 -12.25 11.50
C LEU A 71 4.31 -12.30 12.92
N THR A 72 5.29 -11.45 13.21
CA THR A 72 5.83 -11.30 14.57
C THR A 72 6.07 -9.81 14.84
N PRO A 73 5.31 -9.18 15.75
CA PRO A 73 4.16 -9.73 16.47
C PRO A 73 2.98 -10.02 15.54
N TYR A 74 1.96 -10.73 16.06
CA TYR A 74 0.66 -10.74 15.41
C TYR A 74 0.10 -9.32 15.34
N ALA A 75 -0.70 -9.05 14.31
CA ALA A 75 -1.23 -7.72 14.05
C ALA A 75 -2.75 -7.69 14.18
N THR A 76 -3.26 -6.53 14.57
CA THR A 76 -4.71 -6.28 14.63
C THR A 76 -5.06 -5.08 13.78
N ALA A 77 -6.29 -5.05 13.28
CA ALA A 77 -6.84 -3.90 12.59
C ALA A 77 -8.35 -3.85 12.82
N LYS A 78 -8.92 -2.64 12.94
CA LYS A 78 -10.34 -2.45 13.27
C LYS A 78 -11.30 -3.12 12.27
N TRP A 79 -10.87 -3.29 11.02
CA TRP A 79 -11.67 -3.91 9.96
C TRP A 79 -11.62 -5.45 9.97
N ILE A 80 -10.80 -6.08 10.83
CA ILE A 80 -10.76 -7.53 10.99
C ILE A 80 -11.88 -7.92 11.96
N GLU A 81 -13.04 -8.27 11.40
CA GLU A 81 -14.25 -8.51 12.17
C GLU A 81 -14.61 -9.99 12.29
N THR A 82 -14.15 -10.84 11.36
CA THR A 82 -14.41 -12.28 11.34
C THR A 82 -13.15 -13.06 11.71
N ALA A 83 -13.28 -13.98 12.66
CA ALA A 83 -12.21 -14.88 13.10
C ALA A 83 -12.07 -16.08 12.16
N ASP A 84 -10.97 -16.84 12.30
CA ASP A 84 -10.74 -18.11 11.59
C ASP A 84 -10.96 -18.02 10.07
N THR A 85 -10.46 -16.94 9.46
CA THR A 85 -10.72 -16.60 8.06
C THR A 85 -9.49 -16.06 7.36
N THR A 86 -9.63 -15.78 6.06
CA THR A 86 -8.62 -15.10 5.25
C THR A 86 -9.19 -13.81 4.68
N TYR A 87 -8.44 -12.72 4.82
CA TYR A 87 -8.74 -11.45 4.16
C TYR A 87 -7.73 -11.19 3.04
N ARG A 88 -8.16 -10.49 1.99
CA ARG A 88 -7.24 -9.83 1.08
C ARG A 88 -6.84 -8.48 1.67
N ALA A 89 -5.55 -8.21 1.75
CA ALA A 89 -5.03 -6.99 2.36
C ALA A 89 -3.86 -6.42 1.55
N VAL A 90 -3.58 -5.13 1.76
CA VAL A 90 -2.26 -4.56 1.51
C VAL A 90 -1.49 -4.58 2.81
N LEU A 91 -0.30 -5.18 2.78
CA LEU A 91 0.58 -5.29 3.94
C LEU A 91 1.90 -4.60 3.63
N TYR A 92 2.26 -3.66 4.50
CA TYR A 92 3.62 -3.14 4.59
C TYR A 92 4.34 -3.93 5.67
N TYR A 93 5.47 -4.55 5.35
CA TYR A 93 6.21 -5.38 6.30
C TYR A 93 7.72 -5.29 6.10
N ASN A 94 8.47 -5.57 7.16
CA ASN A 94 9.89 -5.85 7.10
C ASN A 94 10.09 -7.36 7.17
N GLN A 95 10.77 -7.93 6.19
CA GLN A 95 11.15 -9.34 6.27
C GLN A 95 12.26 -9.51 7.32
N VAL A 96 12.04 -10.40 8.28
CA VAL A 96 12.98 -10.68 9.39
C VAL A 96 13.78 -11.95 9.11
N SER A 97 13.16 -12.92 8.47
CA SER A 97 13.78 -14.17 8.02
C SER A 97 13.08 -14.68 6.75
N GLU A 98 13.50 -15.84 6.23
CA GLU A 98 12.85 -16.49 5.07
C GLU A 98 11.36 -16.81 5.28
N THR A 99 10.89 -16.90 6.54
CA THR A 99 9.51 -17.30 6.86
C THR A 99 8.85 -16.40 7.90
N THR A 100 9.48 -15.28 8.27
CA THR A 100 8.97 -14.38 9.32
C THR A 100 9.08 -12.93 8.89
N ALA A 101 8.07 -12.16 9.24
CA ALA A 101 7.97 -10.75 8.91
C ALA A 101 7.40 -9.93 10.08
N GLU A 102 7.91 -8.70 10.24
CA GLU A 102 7.37 -7.71 11.16
C GLU A 102 6.33 -6.84 10.41
N PRO A 103 5.06 -6.80 10.85
CA PRO A 103 4.06 -5.96 10.24
C PRO A 103 4.32 -4.48 10.56
N VAL A 104 4.31 -3.64 9.51
CA VAL A 104 4.45 -2.18 9.63
C VAL A 104 3.10 -1.48 9.50
N SER A 105 2.28 -1.88 8.52
CA SER A 105 0.94 -1.32 8.32
C SER A 105 0.03 -2.28 7.55
N LEU A 106 -1.26 -2.23 7.83
CA LEU A 106 -2.29 -3.10 7.27
C LEU A 106 -3.47 -2.28 6.74
N GLY A 107 -3.83 -2.51 5.48
CA GLY A 107 -5.03 -1.96 4.86
C GLY A 107 -5.91 -3.06 4.28
N ALA A 108 -7.23 -2.94 4.48
CA ALA A 108 -8.18 -3.82 3.82
C ALA A 108 -8.17 -3.60 2.31
N VAL A 109 -8.25 -4.68 1.53
CA VAL A 109 -8.40 -4.62 0.08
C VAL A 109 -9.72 -5.26 -0.29
N PRO A 110 -10.73 -4.47 -0.72
CA PRO A 110 -12.01 -5.01 -1.14
C PRO A 110 -11.82 -6.10 -2.20
N THR A 111 -12.45 -7.25 -1.97
CA THR A 111 -12.40 -8.38 -2.88
C THR A 111 -13.73 -8.53 -3.59
N LEU A 112 -13.76 -8.25 -4.88
CA LEU A 112 -14.96 -8.34 -5.70
C LEU A 112 -15.15 -9.78 -6.18
N ARG A 113 -16.39 -10.27 -6.09
CA ARG A 113 -16.83 -11.45 -6.81
C ARG A 113 -17.83 -11.02 -7.88
N ALA A 114 -17.72 -11.61 -9.06
CA ALA A 114 -18.59 -11.23 -10.15
C ALA A 114 -20.04 -11.65 -9.89
N VAL A 115 -20.98 -10.75 -10.14
CA VAL A 115 -22.41 -11.04 -10.14
C VAL A 115 -22.86 -11.14 -11.60
N LYS A 116 -23.64 -12.16 -11.93
CA LYS A 116 -24.13 -12.36 -13.30
C LYS A 116 -24.98 -11.16 -13.72
N HIS A 117 -24.72 -10.61 -14.92
CA HIS A 117 -25.37 -9.38 -15.36
C HIS A 117 -26.90 -9.46 -15.36
N TRP A 118 -27.50 -10.63 -15.64
CA TRP A 118 -28.96 -10.81 -15.60
C TRP A 118 -29.57 -10.82 -14.19
N GLN A 119 -28.73 -10.96 -13.15
CA GLN A 119 -29.15 -10.78 -11.75
C GLN A 119 -29.05 -9.31 -11.33
N LEU A 120 -28.42 -8.48 -12.15
CA LEU A 120 -28.29 -7.05 -11.93
C LEU A 120 -29.41 -6.34 -12.69
N GLY A 121 -30.08 -5.40 -12.04
CA GLY A 121 -30.93 -4.43 -12.74
C GLY A 121 -30.06 -3.42 -13.50
N GLN A 122 -30.63 -2.27 -13.86
CA GLN A 122 -29.82 -1.14 -14.30
C GLN A 122 -28.89 -0.72 -13.14
N GLN A 123 -27.59 -0.64 -13.41
CA GLN A 123 -26.58 -0.24 -12.42
C GLN A 123 -25.87 1.04 -12.91
N PRO A 124 -25.45 1.92 -12.00
CA PRO A 124 -24.58 3.04 -12.34
C PRO A 124 -23.25 2.56 -12.93
N GLU A 125 -22.75 3.33 -13.90
CA GLU A 125 -21.47 3.13 -14.57
C GLU A 125 -20.67 4.45 -14.55
N ASP A 126 -20.65 5.11 -13.39
CA ASP A 126 -19.93 6.36 -13.23
C ASP A 126 -18.45 6.16 -13.54
N PRO A 127 -17.81 7.09 -14.28
CA PRO A 127 -16.44 6.91 -14.73
C PRO A 127 -15.47 6.78 -13.56
N ILE A 128 -14.49 5.89 -13.70
CA ILE A 128 -13.41 5.69 -12.72
C ILE A 128 -12.06 5.70 -13.41
N GLY A 129 -11.05 6.27 -12.75
CA GLY A 129 -9.68 6.22 -13.26
C GLY A 129 -9.01 4.88 -12.93
N ILE A 130 -8.10 4.45 -13.79
CA ILE A 130 -7.25 3.28 -13.57
C ILE A 130 -5.79 3.67 -13.68
N GLU A 131 -5.00 3.20 -12.73
CA GLU A 131 -3.55 3.39 -12.70
C GLU A 131 -2.83 2.09 -13.05
N SER A 132 -3.29 0.95 -12.54
CA SER A 132 -2.66 -0.34 -12.78
C SER A 132 -3.66 -1.50 -12.77
N ALA A 133 -3.32 -2.59 -13.47
CA ALA A 133 -4.04 -3.85 -13.44
C ALA A 133 -3.09 -5.01 -13.71
N TRP A 134 -3.16 -6.06 -12.90
CA TRP A 134 -2.30 -7.24 -13.06
C TRP A 134 -2.94 -8.50 -12.46
N LEU A 135 -2.66 -9.63 -13.08
CA LEU A 135 -3.02 -10.94 -12.55
C LEU A 135 -2.07 -11.33 -11.41
N SER A 136 -2.58 -11.90 -10.33
CA SER A 136 -1.76 -12.53 -9.29
C SER A 136 -1.03 -13.75 -9.85
N LYS A 137 0.17 -14.05 -9.34
CA LYS A 137 0.97 -15.20 -9.82
C LYS A 137 0.27 -16.54 -9.58
N ASN A 138 -0.46 -16.68 -8.48
CA ASN A 138 -1.32 -17.83 -8.17
C ASN A 138 -2.63 -17.86 -8.97
N ARG A 139 -2.88 -16.87 -9.85
CA ARG A 139 -4.05 -16.75 -10.73
C ARG A 139 -5.40 -16.67 -10.01
N LYS A 140 -5.40 -16.47 -8.70
CA LYS A 140 -6.61 -16.34 -7.87
C LYS A 140 -7.25 -14.96 -7.99
N TYR A 141 -6.45 -13.93 -8.29
CA TYR A 141 -6.89 -12.55 -8.30
C TYR A 141 -6.51 -11.83 -9.59
N LEU A 142 -7.40 -10.95 -10.07
CA LEU A 142 -7.03 -9.82 -10.91
C LEU A 142 -7.02 -8.57 -10.02
N ASN A 143 -5.84 -8.02 -9.78
CA ASN A 143 -5.64 -6.85 -8.92
C ASN A 143 -5.73 -5.56 -9.73
N LEU A 144 -6.34 -4.51 -9.16
CA LEU A 144 -6.51 -3.21 -9.80
C LEU A 144 -6.09 -2.07 -8.86
N GLY A 145 -5.31 -1.13 -9.38
CA GLY A 145 -5.07 0.18 -8.78
C GLY A 145 -6.03 1.20 -9.42
N LEU A 146 -7.02 1.64 -8.67
CA LEU A 146 -8.06 2.58 -9.10
C LEU A 146 -7.76 4.00 -8.63
N LEU A 147 -8.16 4.98 -9.42
CA LEU A 147 -8.08 6.41 -9.15
C LEU A 147 -9.51 6.96 -9.05
N LEU A 148 -10.03 6.99 -7.83
CA LEU A 148 -11.39 7.47 -7.53
C LEU A 148 -11.37 8.99 -7.37
N LYS A 149 -12.29 9.70 -8.03
CA LYS A 149 -12.52 11.11 -7.72
C LYS A 149 -13.40 11.20 -6.48
N THR A 150 -13.00 12.02 -5.53
CA THR A 150 -13.64 12.16 -4.22
C THR A 150 -13.54 13.60 -3.73
N GLY A 151 -14.33 13.92 -2.71
CA GLY A 151 -14.63 15.24 -2.20
C GLY A 151 -15.49 15.08 -0.96
N GLN A 152 -15.36 15.99 0.00
CA GLN A 152 -16.26 16.03 1.15
C GLN A 152 -17.30 17.13 0.92
N ALA A 153 -18.57 16.79 1.16
CA ALA A 153 -19.68 17.73 1.26
C ALA A 153 -20.40 17.46 2.59
N ASP A 154 -21.07 18.48 3.14
CA ASP A 154 -21.69 18.40 4.48
C ASP A 154 -22.79 17.32 4.58
N ASP A 155 -23.32 16.89 3.45
CA ASP A 155 -24.48 16.02 3.25
C ASP A 155 -24.16 14.64 2.64
N ASN A 156 -22.87 14.29 2.51
CA ASN A 156 -22.44 13.00 1.96
C ASN A 156 -21.52 12.24 2.94
N ASP A 157 -21.75 10.95 3.14
CA ASP A 157 -20.91 10.08 3.99
C ASP A 157 -19.56 9.70 3.35
N GLY A 158 -19.32 10.14 2.11
CA GLY A 158 -18.10 9.92 1.34
C GLY A 158 -18.00 8.54 0.71
N THR A 159 -19.06 7.72 0.77
CA THR A 159 -19.04 6.34 0.30
C THR A 159 -19.35 6.25 -1.18
N GLN A 160 -18.50 5.54 -1.92
CA GLN A 160 -18.72 5.16 -3.32
C GLN A 160 -18.82 3.64 -3.38
N LYS A 161 -19.53 3.10 -4.39
CA LYS A 161 -19.69 1.65 -4.54
C LYS A 161 -18.99 1.19 -5.80
N VAL A 162 -18.18 0.13 -5.67
CA VAL A 162 -17.56 -0.55 -6.80
C VAL A 162 -18.00 -2.01 -6.78
N ALA A 163 -18.47 -2.50 -7.93
CA ALA A 163 -18.90 -3.87 -8.10
C ALA A 163 -18.38 -4.44 -9.43
N LEU A 164 -18.59 -5.74 -9.63
CA LEU A 164 -18.18 -6.44 -10.84
C LEU A 164 -19.34 -7.20 -11.45
N ALA A 165 -19.71 -6.84 -12.68
CA ALA A 165 -20.64 -7.61 -13.48
C ALA A 165 -19.91 -8.70 -14.26
N GLN A 166 -20.49 -9.89 -14.31
CA GLN A 166 -20.16 -10.94 -15.28
C GLN A 166 -21.14 -10.88 -16.44
N ASP A 167 -20.67 -10.35 -17.56
CA ASP A 167 -21.45 -10.27 -18.79
C ASP A 167 -21.54 -11.66 -19.42
N THR A 168 -20.41 -12.36 -19.55
CA THR A 168 -20.43 -13.75 -19.98
C THR A 168 -19.20 -14.52 -19.53
N ILE A 169 -19.33 -15.83 -19.46
CA ILE A 169 -18.20 -16.77 -19.55
C ILE A 169 -18.46 -17.58 -20.81
N ARG A 170 -17.66 -17.34 -21.84
CA ARG A 170 -17.82 -17.94 -23.16
C ARG A 170 -16.85 -19.10 -23.32
N HIS A 171 -17.38 -20.28 -23.62
CA HIS A 171 -16.60 -21.38 -24.16
C HIS A 171 -16.46 -21.16 -25.67
N ASN A 172 -15.23 -20.96 -26.12
CA ASN A 172 -14.90 -20.70 -27.51
C ASN A 172 -14.78 -22.02 -28.29
N ASP A 173 -14.87 -21.95 -29.62
CA ASP A 173 -14.77 -23.13 -30.50
C ASP A 173 -13.39 -23.82 -30.42
N ASP A 174 -12.35 -23.07 -30.04
CA ASP A 174 -10.98 -23.56 -29.80
C ASP A 174 -10.77 -24.16 -28.41
N GLN A 175 -11.86 -24.43 -27.68
CA GLN A 175 -11.90 -24.96 -26.32
C GLN A 175 -11.38 -24.01 -25.24
N THR A 176 -10.97 -22.79 -25.59
CA THR A 176 -10.59 -21.78 -24.59
C THR A 176 -11.82 -21.18 -23.91
N CYS A 177 -11.64 -20.68 -22.70
CA CYS A 177 -12.68 -20.01 -21.94
C CYS A 177 -12.35 -18.53 -21.74
N THR A 178 -13.26 -17.65 -22.18
CA THR A 178 -13.14 -16.20 -22.00
C THR A 178 -14.18 -15.69 -21.02
N ALA A 179 -13.73 -15.11 -19.91
CA ALA A 179 -14.60 -14.32 -19.04
C ALA A 179 -14.66 -12.88 -19.56
N VAL A 180 -15.87 -12.33 -19.64
CA VAL A 180 -16.12 -10.91 -19.92
C VAL A 180 -16.72 -10.30 -18.67
N PHE A 181 -15.94 -9.44 -18.02
CA PHE A 181 -16.31 -8.69 -16.84
C PHE A 181 -16.42 -7.20 -17.16
N ARG A 182 -17.27 -6.52 -16.39
CA ARG A 182 -17.44 -5.07 -16.47
C ARG A 182 -17.44 -4.49 -15.07
N LEU A 183 -16.56 -3.51 -14.85
CA LEU A 183 -16.49 -2.81 -13.57
C LEU A 183 -17.67 -1.85 -13.48
N LEU A 184 -18.40 -1.93 -12.38
CA LEU A 184 -19.52 -1.04 -12.07
C LEU A 184 -19.08 -0.07 -10.99
N HIS A 185 -19.49 1.18 -11.12
CA HIS A 185 -19.15 2.21 -10.16
C HIS A 185 -20.32 3.17 -10.00
N ASP A 186 -20.66 3.44 -8.74
CA ASP A 186 -21.65 4.43 -8.32
C ASP A 186 -20.91 5.45 -7.45
N GLN A 187 -20.80 6.66 -7.98
CA GLN A 187 -20.20 7.81 -7.31
C GLN A 187 -21.03 8.22 -6.08
N CYS A 188 -22.29 7.80 -5.98
CA CYS A 188 -23.20 8.08 -4.86
C CYS A 188 -23.28 9.58 -4.52
N GLY A 189 -23.22 10.44 -5.54
CA GLY A 189 -23.23 11.89 -5.35
C GLY A 189 -21.99 12.47 -4.67
N VAL A 190 -20.93 11.68 -4.43
CA VAL A 190 -19.69 12.17 -3.83
C VAL A 190 -19.04 13.18 -4.79
N PRO A 191 -18.71 14.41 -4.34
CA PRO A 191 -18.06 15.40 -5.20
C PRO A 191 -16.72 14.90 -5.75
N GLN A 192 -16.32 15.40 -6.91
CA GLN A 192 -15.17 14.89 -7.66
C GLN A 192 -13.99 15.89 -7.68
N TYR A 193 -13.57 16.36 -6.50
CA TYR A 193 -12.60 17.45 -6.37
C TYR A 193 -11.13 17.00 -6.42
N TYR A 194 -10.81 15.87 -5.79
CA TYR A 194 -9.47 15.32 -5.74
C TYR A 194 -9.47 13.84 -6.11
N THR A 195 -8.29 13.31 -6.44
CA THR A 195 -8.13 11.90 -6.79
C THR A 195 -7.50 11.13 -5.63
N SER A 196 -8.08 9.96 -5.33
CA SER A 196 -7.63 9.06 -4.29
C SER A 196 -7.35 7.68 -4.87
N ARG A 197 -6.15 7.14 -4.60
CA ARG A 197 -5.75 5.81 -5.05
C ARG A 197 -6.35 4.74 -4.13
N ARG A 198 -6.92 3.68 -4.71
CA ARG A 198 -7.40 2.49 -3.98
C ARG A 198 -7.03 1.22 -4.71
N PHE A 199 -6.65 0.20 -3.96
CA PHE A 199 -6.48 -1.14 -4.49
C PHE A 199 -7.74 -1.97 -4.25
N ILE A 200 -8.12 -2.75 -5.26
CA ILE A 200 -9.13 -3.81 -5.15
C ILE A 200 -8.60 -5.08 -5.80
N SER A 201 -9.15 -6.22 -5.40
CA SER A 201 -8.87 -7.51 -6.04
C SER A 201 -10.16 -8.13 -6.53
N ILE A 202 -10.19 -8.57 -7.78
CA ILE A 202 -11.26 -9.41 -8.31
C ILE A 202 -10.87 -10.86 -8.03
N LEU A 203 -11.68 -11.58 -7.25
CA LEU A 203 -11.50 -13.00 -7.03
C LEU A 203 -12.06 -13.76 -8.24
N LEU A 204 -11.18 -14.43 -8.95
CA LEU A 204 -11.51 -15.20 -10.14
C LEU A 204 -12.21 -16.51 -9.78
N PRO A 205 -13.13 -17.01 -10.62
CA PRO A 205 -13.80 -18.28 -10.37
C PRO A 205 -12.78 -19.42 -10.40
N ASP A 206 -12.84 -20.30 -9.39
CA ASP A 206 -12.05 -21.53 -9.31
C ASP A 206 -12.73 -22.73 -9.97
N THR A 207 -14.03 -22.61 -10.27
CA THR A 207 -14.85 -23.65 -10.90
C THR A 207 -14.62 -23.80 -12.40
N VAL A 208 -14.03 -22.80 -13.04
CA VAL A 208 -13.77 -22.79 -14.49
C VAL A 208 -12.36 -22.26 -14.72
N LYS A 209 -11.56 -23.01 -15.48
CA LYS A 209 -10.27 -22.52 -15.96
C LYS A 209 -10.51 -21.47 -17.03
N LEU A 210 -10.11 -20.22 -16.75
CA LEU A 210 -10.17 -19.12 -17.70
C LEU A 210 -8.85 -19.03 -18.48
N ASP A 211 -8.92 -18.90 -19.79
CA ASP A 211 -7.75 -18.66 -20.66
C ASP A 211 -7.65 -17.18 -21.07
N THR A 212 -8.74 -16.43 -20.95
CA THR A 212 -8.76 -14.99 -21.20
C THR A 212 -9.75 -14.29 -20.28
N ILE A 213 -9.37 -13.12 -19.79
CA ILE A 213 -10.25 -12.20 -19.08
C ILE A 213 -10.29 -10.90 -19.87
N ARG A 214 -11.49 -10.47 -20.24
CA ARG A 214 -11.76 -9.13 -20.76
C ARG A 214 -12.43 -8.32 -19.68
N LEU A 215 -11.84 -7.19 -19.31
CA LEU A 215 -12.39 -6.27 -18.32
C LEU A 215 -12.71 -4.95 -19.00
N THR A 216 -13.99 -4.59 -19.01
CA THR A 216 -14.47 -3.28 -19.46
C THR A 216 -14.61 -2.34 -18.27
N ILE A 217 -14.12 -1.11 -18.41
CA ILE A 217 -14.09 -0.10 -17.37
C ILE A 217 -14.63 1.21 -17.95
N PRO A 218 -15.75 1.74 -17.42
CA PRO A 218 -16.19 3.10 -17.73
C PRO A 218 -15.17 4.12 -17.19
N THR A 219 -14.63 4.97 -18.05
CA THR A 219 -13.68 6.03 -17.69
C THR A 219 -14.16 7.39 -18.20
N TYR A 220 -13.50 8.47 -17.78
CA TYR A 220 -13.84 9.83 -18.22
C TYR A 220 -13.63 10.05 -19.73
N ASP A 221 -12.79 9.21 -20.37
CA ASP A 221 -12.51 9.27 -21.81
C ASP A 221 -13.34 8.23 -22.60
N GLY A 222 -14.31 7.59 -21.96
CA GLY A 222 -15.14 6.53 -22.54
C GLY A 222 -14.82 5.15 -21.98
N GLN A 223 -15.24 4.10 -22.69
CA GLN A 223 -15.02 2.72 -22.24
C GLN A 223 -13.62 2.23 -22.56
N LEU A 224 -12.94 1.73 -21.53
CA LEU A 224 -11.62 1.12 -21.62
C LEU A 224 -11.75 -0.40 -21.54
N GLU A 225 -11.13 -1.12 -22.47
CA GLU A 225 -10.98 -2.57 -22.40
C GLU A 225 -9.54 -2.95 -21.98
N ARG A 226 -9.42 -3.95 -21.11
CA ARG A 226 -8.16 -4.61 -20.75
C ARG A 226 -8.30 -6.11 -20.91
N ILE A 227 -7.27 -6.75 -21.47
CA ILE A 227 -7.25 -8.20 -21.72
C ILE A 227 -6.10 -8.81 -20.91
N PHE A 228 -6.39 -9.91 -20.21
CA PHE A 228 -5.43 -10.68 -19.42
C PHE A 228 -5.46 -12.15 -19.81
N LEU A 229 -4.32 -12.83 -19.68
CA LEU A 229 -4.14 -14.24 -20.01
C LEU A 229 -3.76 -15.00 -18.72
N PRO A 230 -4.73 -15.70 -18.07
CA PRO A 230 -4.52 -16.34 -16.79
C PRO A 230 -3.51 -17.48 -16.74
#